data_AF-A0A1E8GJ25-F1
#
_entry.id   AF-A0A1E8GJ25-F1
#
_cell.length_a   1.000
_cell.length_b   1.000
_cell.length_c   1.000
_cell.angle_alpha   90.00
_cell.angle_beta   90.00
_cell.angle_gamma   90.00
#
_symmetry.space_group_name_H-M   'P 1'
#
loop_
_entity.id
_entity.type
_entity.pdbx_description
1 polymer ?
#
loop_
_entity_poly.entity_id
_entity_poly.type
_entity_poly.pdbx_seq_one_letter_code
_entity_poly.pdbx_strand_id
1 'polypeptide(L)'
;MATGFTIAQAKSLMTMYLNSPISLDSSGNYHGTLPGSPEIHSNCTLFSTWFLLNYTTDNVRLAILSGNGNQMVEYFVNANIGKVSIRNTPVAFSLFSITANNGNYYTMNAGHTGIVLGIDGDTVITGEANYNAPFGGLDAPYPNNGTVVRTYPLSTFNSSTGVTFVDLNNYLKDELKLIGREQIIEEEQDMFTFDCNGTVFLKQGDRAKWFNDSKKLAKLREEYKRVYGKDLMNIGTVDAKQRDEFTR
;
A
#
# COMPACT_ATOMS: atom_id res chain seq x y z
N MET A 1 13.04 -9.36 12.91
CA MET A 1 12.44 -9.85 11.65
C MET A 1 11.23 -9.00 11.37
N ALA A 2 11.09 -8.49 10.14
CA ALA A 2 9.92 -7.73 9.74
C ALA A 2 8.70 -8.66 9.57
N THR A 3 7.52 -8.17 9.95
CA THR A 3 6.22 -8.81 9.71
C THR A 3 5.33 -7.85 8.95
N GLY A 4 4.55 -8.35 7.99
CA GLY A 4 3.77 -7.51 7.09
C GLY A 4 4.63 -6.77 6.06
N PHE A 5 4.24 -5.53 5.74
CA PHE A 5 4.89 -4.71 4.73
C PHE A 5 6.14 -4.00 5.25
N THR A 6 7.16 -3.91 4.38
CA THR A 6 8.22 -2.92 4.50
C THR A 6 7.68 -1.51 4.22
N ILE A 7 8.46 -0.47 4.52
CA ILE A 7 8.08 0.93 4.20
C ILE A 7 7.81 1.10 2.70
N ALA A 8 8.62 0.48 1.83
CA ALA A 8 8.43 0.56 0.39
C ALA A 8 7.07 -0.04 -0.05
N GLN A 9 6.74 -1.23 0.48
CA GLN A 9 5.47 -1.91 0.20
C GLN A 9 4.26 -1.14 0.76
N ALA A 10 4.41 -0.54 1.94
CA ALA A 10 3.40 0.35 2.50
C ALA A 10 3.16 1.57 1.58
N LYS A 11 4.23 2.17 1.03
CA LYS A 11 4.10 3.28 0.08
C LYS A 11 3.43 2.86 -1.23
N SER A 12 3.69 1.66 -1.74
CA SER A 12 2.97 1.17 -2.94
C SER A 12 1.49 1.03 -2.66
N LEU A 13 1.10 0.43 -1.52
CA LEU A 13 -0.32 0.36 -1.11
C LEU A 13 -0.94 1.77 -1.03
N MET A 14 -0.28 2.72 -0.37
CA MET A 14 -0.83 4.07 -0.23
C MET A 14 -0.90 4.80 -1.57
N THR A 15 -0.01 4.50 -2.51
CA THR A 15 -0.09 4.98 -3.90
C THR A 15 -1.30 4.38 -4.62
N MET A 16 -1.55 3.08 -4.46
CA MET A 16 -2.76 2.44 -5.00
C MET A 16 -4.02 3.08 -4.43
N TYR A 17 -4.04 3.39 -3.14
CA TYR A 17 -5.14 4.12 -2.51
C TYR A 17 -5.35 5.49 -3.15
N LEU A 18 -4.31 6.32 -3.26
CA LEU A 18 -4.37 7.64 -3.90
C LEU A 18 -4.86 7.60 -5.34
N ASN A 19 -4.52 6.54 -6.08
CA ASN A 19 -4.95 6.35 -7.46
C ASN A 19 -6.30 5.64 -7.59
N SER A 20 -6.87 5.14 -6.50
CA SER A 20 -8.14 4.41 -6.53
C SER A 20 -9.31 5.37 -6.71
N PRO A 21 -10.25 5.09 -7.64
CA PRO A 21 -11.47 5.88 -7.75
C PRO A 21 -12.32 5.69 -6.49
N ILE A 22 -12.75 6.79 -5.89
CA ILE A 22 -13.67 6.79 -4.75
C ILE A 22 -15.07 7.12 -5.27
N SER A 23 -15.89 6.09 -5.47
CA SER A 23 -17.28 6.22 -5.90
C SER A 23 -18.17 6.54 -4.70
N LEU A 24 -18.66 7.77 -4.63
CA LEU A 24 -19.58 8.20 -3.59
C LEU A 24 -21.02 7.77 -3.92
N ASP A 25 -21.79 7.44 -2.88
CA ASP A 25 -23.22 7.17 -2.99
C ASP A 25 -24.03 8.46 -3.19
N SER A 26 -25.36 8.32 -3.32
CA SER A 26 -26.27 9.46 -3.50
C SER A 26 -26.30 10.44 -2.32
N SER A 27 -25.79 10.02 -1.16
CA SER A 27 -25.64 10.86 0.04
C SER A 27 -24.23 11.47 0.14
N GLY A 28 -23.38 11.27 -0.87
CA GLY A 28 -22.02 11.79 -0.92
C GLY A 28 -21.02 11.02 -0.06
N ASN A 29 -21.33 9.78 0.36
CA ASN A 29 -20.47 8.98 1.22
C ASN A 29 -19.83 7.81 0.47
N TYR A 30 -18.65 7.39 0.92
CA TYR A 30 -18.00 6.15 0.52
C TYR A 30 -18.29 5.08 1.58
N HIS A 31 -19.27 4.21 1.33
CA HIS A 31 -19.67 3.13 2.25
C HIS A 31 -19.89 3.63 3.69
N GLY A 32 -20.73 4.66 3.85
CA GLY A 32 -21.03 5.24 5.17
C GLY A 32 -19.91 6.11 5.77
N THR A 33 -18.90 6.47 4.97
CA THR A 33 -17.78 7.33 5.36
C THR A 33 -17.72 8.60 4.53
N LEU A 34 -17.49 9.75 5.16
CA LEU A 34 -17.34 11.02 4.45
C LEU A 34 -16.06 11.03 3.59
N PRO A 35 -16.08 11.69 2.42
CA PRO A 35 -14.86 11.95 1.65
C PRO A 35 -13.86 12.80 2.43
N GLY A 36 -12.62 12.83 1.97
CA GLY A 36 -11.61 13.76 2.46
C GLY A 36 -11.76 15.19 1.96
N SER A 37 -11.01 16.09 2.60
CA SER A 37 -10.85 17.50 2.22
C SER A 37 -9.42 17.94 2.56
N PRO A 38 -8.74 18.75 1.72
CA PRO A 38 -9.19 19.29 0.43
C PRO A 38 -9.26 18.24 -0.70
N GLU A 39 -8.68 17.05 -0.49
CA GLU A 39 -8.68 15.96 -1.47
C GLU A 39 -9.50 14.78 -0.96
N ILE A 40 -10.16 14.05 -1.88
CA ILE A 40 -11.10 12.98 -1.53
C ILE A 40 -10.46 11.85 -0.72
N HIS A 41 -9.16 11.61 -0.89
CA HIS A 41 -8.39 10.59 -0.17
C HIS A 41 -7.89 11.04 1.20
N SER A 42 -8.02 12.32 1.54
CA SER A 42 -7.54 12.91 2.81
C SER A 42 -8.57 12.71 3.93
N ASN A 43 -8.85 11.46 4.31
CA ASN A 43 -9.69 11.13 5.47
C ASN A 43 -9.30 9.76 6.06
N CYS A 44 -8.97 9.74 7.35
CA CYS A 44 -8.54 8.55 8.08
C CYS A 44 -9.54 7.40 8.02
N THR A 45 -10.82 7.70 8.24
CA THR A 45 -11.87 6.68 8.24
C THR A 45 -12.12 6.18 6.83
N LEU A 46 -12.01 7.04 5.81
CA LEU A 46 -12.18 6.64 4.41
C LEU A 46 -11.08 5.68 3.98
N PHE A 47 -9.82 6.00 4.27
CA PHE A 47 -8.69 5.11 3.99
C PHE A 47 -8.87 3.74 4.68
N SER A 48 -9.24 3.76 5.96
CA SER A 48 -9.46 2.53 6.74
C SER A 48 -10.60 1.69 6.14
N THR A 49 -11.72 2.32 5.76
CA THR A 49 -12.85 1.67 5.09
C THR A 49 -12.45 1.11 3.72
N TRP A 50 -11.69 1.87 2.92
CA TRP A 50 -11.16 1.42 1.64
C TRP A 50 -10.26 0.19 1.80
N PHE A 51 -9.36 0.19 2.79
CA PHE A 51 -8.49 -0.96 3.04
C PHE A 51 -9.30 -2.19 3.41
N LEU A 52 -10.25 -2.05 4.34
CA LEU A 52 -11.10 -3.17 4.77
C LEU A 52 -11.89 -3.74 3.59
N LEU A 53 -12.52 -2.91 2.76
CA LEU A 53 -13.24 -3.34 1.55
C LEU A 53 -12.36 -4.13 0.58
N ASN A 54 -11.18 -3.60 0.29
CA ASN A 54 -10.35 -4.13 -0.77
C ASN A 54 -9.55 -5.36 -0.32
N TYR A 55 -9.14 -5.42 0.95
CA TYR A 55 -8.17 -6.40 1.42
C TYR A 55 -8.64 -7.29 2.57
N THR A 56 -9.91 -7.22 2.97
CA THR A 56 -10.50 -8.23 3.88
C THR A 56 -11.60 -9.04 3.20
N THR A 57 -11.68 -10.32 3.53
CA THR A 57 -12.67 -11.26 3.00
C THR A 57 -14.10 -10.90 3.45
N ASP A 58 -15.10 -11.38 2.71
CA ASP A 58 -16.53 -11.19 3.01
C ASP A 58 -16.97 -11.82 4.36
N ASN A 59 -16.07 -12.55 5.02
CA ASN A 59 -16.28 -13.10 6.36
C ASN A 59 -16.26 -12.03 7.47
N VAL A 60 -15.80 -10.82 7.18
CA VAL A 60 -15.97 -9.64 8.06
C VAL A 60 -16.93 -8.64 7.45
N ARG A 61 -17.63 -7.92 8.32
CA ARG A 61 -18.58 -6.87 7.96
C ARG A 61 -17.98 -5.52 8.27
N LEU A 62 -18.18 -4.56 7.39
CA LEU A 62 -17.95 -3.16 7.71
C LEU A 62 -19.04 -2.67 8.65
N ALA A 63 -18.70 -1.73 9.52
CA ALA A 63 -19.71 -0.97 10.23
C ALA A 63 -20.51 -0.11 9.23
N ILE A 64 -21.83 -0.04 9.40
CA ILE A 64 -22.73 0.73 8.51
C ILE A 64 -22.37 2.22 8.52
N LEU A 65 -21.85 2.71 9.66
CA LEU A 65 -21.21 4.01 9.79
C LEU A 65 -19.83 3.76 10.38
N SER A 66 -18.79 4.33 9.77
CA SER A 66 -17.42 4.25 10.29
C SER A 66 -17.23 5.08 11.56
N GLY A 67 -18.05 6.12 11.75
CA GLY A 67 -17.93 7.05 12.88
C GLY A 67 -16.69 7.93 12.77
N ASN A 68 -16.21 8.44 13.91
CA ASN A 68 -14.95 9.15 14.00
C ASN A 68 -13.76 8.18 14.09
N GLY A 69 -12.54 8.67 13.86
CA GLY A 69 -11.34 7.83 13.89
C GLY A 69 -11.15 7.08 15.21
N ASN A 70 -11.46 7.70 16.35
CA ASN A 70 -11.39 7.03 17.66
C ASN A 70 -12.42 5.91 17.87
N GLN A 71 -13.44 5.79 17.02
CA GLN A 71 -14.54 4.83 17.16
C GLN A 71 -14.40 3.62 16.24
N MET A 72 -13.55 3.71 15.21
CA MET A 72 -13.46 2.71 14.14
C MET A 72 -13.22 1.28 14.64
N VAL A 73 -12.27 1.08 15.54
CA VAL A 73 -11.98 -0.25 16.14
C VAL A 73 -13.21 -0.80 16.87
N GLU A 74 -13.85 0.00 17.72
CA GLU A 74 -15.02 -0.43 18.49
C GLU A 74 -16.20 -0.77 17.57
N TYR A 75 -16.46 0.08 16.58
CA TYR A 75 -17.55 -0.12 15.63
C TYR A 75 -17.31 -1.35 14.75
N PHE A 76 -16.07 -1.58 14.33
CA PHE A 76 -15.70 -2.77 13.57
C PHE A 76 -15.87 -4.05 14.41
N VAL A 77 -15.49 -4.03 15.69
CA VAL A 77 -15.70 -5.17 16.59
C VAL A 77 -17.19 -5.43 16.80
N ASN A 78 -17.99 -4.39 17.02
CA ASN A 78 -19.44 -4.51 17.20
C ASN A 78 -20.15 -5.04 15.93
N ALA A 79 -19.66 -4.71 14.73
CA ALA A 79 -20.16 -5.29 13.49
C ALA A 79 -19.78 -6.78 13.30
N ASN A 80 -18.80 -7.27 14.07
CA ASN A 80 -18.19 -8.59 13.94
C ASN A 80 -18.10 -9.34 15.28
N ILE A 81 -19.11 -9.19 16.14
CA ILE A 81 -19.18 -9.82 17.46
C ILE A 81 -18.89 -11.32 17.35
N GLY A 82 -17.97 -11.79 18.20
CA GLY A 82 -17.56 -13.20 18.26
C GLY A 82 -16.53 -13.63 17.21
N LYS A 83 -16.16 -12.76 16.26
CA LYS A 83 -15.12 -13.04 15.24
C LYS A 83 -13.79 -12.35 15.55
N VAL A 84 -13.87 -11.09 15.94
CA VAL A 84 -12.69 -10.25 16.24
C VAL A 84 -12.77 -9.71 17.67
N SER A 85 -11.64 -9.27 18.20
CA SER A 85 -11.55 -8.65 19.52
C SER A 85 -10.56 -7.49 19.52
N ILE A 86 -10.76 -6.56 20.45
CA ILE A 86 -9.84 -5.45 20.65
C ILE A 86 -8.53 -5.98 21.24
N ARG A 87 -7.41 -5.49 20.71
CA ARG A 87 -6.05 -5.75 21.20
C ARG A 87 -5.43 -4.48 21.73
N ASN A 88 -4.48 -4.67 22.65
CA ASN A 88 -3.73 -3.60 23.30
C ASN A 88 -2.39 -3.27 22.61
N THR A 89 -1.93 -4.16 21.74
CA THR A 89 -0.63 -4.03 21.05
C THR A 89 -0.83 -4.18 19.55
N PRO A 90 -0.03 -3.46 18.74
CA PRO A 90 -0.10 -3.56 17.29
C PRO A 90 0.41 -4.91 16.82
N VAL A 91 -0.14 -5.37 15.72
CA VAL A 91 0.40 -6.45 14.89
C VAL A 91 0.33 -5.98 13.44
N ALA A 92 1.17 -6.54 12.56
CA ALA A 92 1.05 -6.26 11.14
C ALA A 92 -0.38 -6.56 10.65
N PHE A 93 -0.89 -5.71 9.77
CA PHE A 93 -2.26 -5.75 9.24
C PHE A 93 -3.34 -5.67 10.32
N SER A 94 -3.22 -4.70 11.22
CA SER A 94 -4.28 -4.37 12.18
C SER A 94 -4.95 -3.03 11.86
N LEU A 95 -6.28 -2.98 11.93
CA LEU A 95 -7.00 -1.71 12.07
C LEU A 95 -6.64 -1.11 13.43
N PHE A 96 -6.38 0.20 13.49
CA PHE A 96 -6.16 0.88 14.76
C PHE A 96 -7.01 2.13 14.90
N SER A 97 -7.34 2.47 16.15
CA SER A 97 -7.97 3.74 16.53
C SER A 97 -7.13 4.42 17.60
N ILE A 98 -6.94 5.72 17.46
CA ILE A 98 -6.30 6.60 18.43
C ILE A 98 -7.39 7.42 19.11
N THR A 99 -7.34 7.50 20.44
CA THR A 99 -8.28 8.28 21.24
C THR A 99 -8.34 9.75 20.79
N ALA A 100 -9.49 10.39 21.05
CA ALA A 100 -9.66 11.82 20.84
C ALA A 100 -8.77 12.65 21.76
N ASN A 101 -8.38 13.84 21.32
CA ASN A 101 -7.59 14.82 22.07
C ASN A 101 -6.29 14.22 22.64
N ASN A 102 -5.60 13.40 21.84
CA ASN A 102 -4.40 12.69 22.23
C ASN A 102 -3.15 13.48 21.80
N GLY A 103 -2.47 14.08 22.77
CA GLY A 103 -1.28 14.90 22.55
C GLY A 103 -0.07 14.13 22.01
N ASN A 104 0.03 12.81 22.24
CA ASN A 104 1.14 12.01 21.71
C ASN A 104 1.07 11.86 20.18
N TYR A 105 -0.14 11.96 19.63
CA TYR A 105 -0.41 11.71 18.22
C TYR A 105 -1.08 12.90 17.51
N TYR A 106 -1.17 14.05 18.19
CA TYR A 106 -1.77 15.27 17.66
C TYR A 106 -3.21 15.10 17.17
N THR A 107 -4.01 14.26 17.83
CA THR A 107 -5.41 14.06 17.47
C THR A 107 -6.32 15.12 18.11
N MET A 108 -7.38 15.49 17.41
CA MET A 108 -8.44 16.38 17.91
C MET A 108 -9.66 15.55 18.38
N ASN A 109 -10.83 16.17 18.48
CA ASN A 109 -12.08 15.54 18.95
C ASN A 109 -12.49 14.28 18.18
N ALA A 110 -12.13 14.15 16.89
CA ALA A 110 -12.42 12.96 16.09
C ALA A 110 -11.46 11.78 16.35
N GLY A 111 -10.39 11.98 17.12
CA GLY A 111 -9.31 11.01 17.22
C GLY A 111 -8.63 10.77 15.87
N HIS A 112 -8.14 9.56 15.65
CA HIS A 112 -7.55 9.15 14.38
C HIS A 112 -7.66 7.63 14.18
N THR A 113 -7.52 7.16 12.94
CA THR A 113 -7.55 5.73 12.60
C THR A 113 -6.65 5.47 11.41
N GLY A 114 -6.24 4.22 11.25
CA GLY A 114 -5.50 3.78 10.08
C GLY A 114 -5.26 2.28 10.12
N ILE A 115 -4.30 1.83 9.32
CA ILE A 115 -3.90 0.42 9.27
C ILE A 115 -2.43 0.33 9.66
N VAL A 116 -2.10 -0.56 10.59
CA VAL A 116 -0.73 -1.02 10.78
C VAL A 116 -0.40 -1.91 9.59
N LEU A 117 0.47 -1.47 8.71
CA LEU A 117 0.84 -2.18 7.49
C LEU A 117 2.00 -3.15 7.72
N GLY A 118 2.86 -2.87 8.70
CA GLY A 118 3.96 -3.74 9.05
C GLY A 118 4.59 -3.40 10.40
N ILE A 119 5.44 -4.31 10.86
CA ILE A 119 6.31 -4.13 12.02
C ILE A 119 7.71 -4.54 11.61
N ASP A 120 8.69 -3.65 11.77
CA ASP A 120 10.10 -3.91 11.50
C ASP A 120 10.93 -3.60 12.75
N GLY A 121 11.37 -4.67 13.45
CA GLY A 121 12.03 -4.54 14.74
C GLY A 121 11.15 -3.79 15.74
N ASP A 122 11.65 -2.69 16.28
CA ASP A 122 10.95 -1.83 17.24
C ASP A 122 10.12 -0.72 16.56
N THR A 123 9.85 -0.84 15.26
CA THR A 123 9.13 0.17 14.48
C THR A 123 7.80 -0.39 13.97
N VAL A 124 6.72 0.34 14.20
CA VAL A 124 5.40 0.11 13.59
C VAL A 124 5.29 0.98 12.35
N ILE A 125 4.87 0.40 11.22
CA ILE A 125 4.64 1.10 9.95
C ILE A 125 3.14 1.21 9.74
N THR A 126 2.62 2.41 9.55
CA THR A 126 1.18 2.67 9.36
C THR A 126 0.89 3.35 8.03
N GLY A 127 -0.27 3.05 7.46
CA GLY A 127 -0.92 3.87 6.44
C GLY A 127 -1.98 4.74 7.09
N GLU A 128 -1.94 6.03 6.83
CA GLU A 128 -2.82 7.03 7.44
C GLU A 128 -3.26 8.08 6.42
N ALA A 129 -4.43 8.69 6.67
CA ALA A 129 -4.92 9.83 5.92
C ALA A 129 -5.55 10.85 6.87
N ASN A 130 -5.37 12.15 6.62
CA ASN A 130 -5.81 13.22 7.52
C ASN A 130 -6.79 14.16 6.85
N TYR A 131 -7.92 14.37 7.51
CA TYR A 131 -8.87 15.38 7.09
C TYR A 131 -8.30 16.79 7.30
N ASN A 132 -8.66 17.72 6.42
CA ASN A 132 -8.20 19.12 6.37
C ASN A 132 -6.71 19.32 6.07
N ALA A 133 -6.03 18.33 5.49
CA ALA A 133 -4.65 18.46 5.07
C ALA A 133 -4.49 18.07 3.58
N PRO A 134 -3.81 18.90 2.76
CA PRO A 134 -3.49 18.53 1.39
C PRO A 134 -2.44 17.41 1.36
N PHE A 135 -2.41 16.62 0.30
CA PHE A 135 -1.33 15.67 0.06
C PHE A 135 -0.02 16.42 -0.23
N GLY A 136 1.00 16.13 0.58
CA GLY A 136 2.36 16.65 0.45
C GLY A 136 3.38 15.59 0.06
N GLY A 137 2.96 14.35 -0.19
CA GLY A 137 3.83 13.19 -0.40
C GLY A 137 3.73 12.16 0.72
N LEU A 138 4.06 10.90 0.44
CA LEU A 138 3.90 9.80 1.42
C LEU A 138 4.88 9.86 2.59
N ASP A 139 5.92 10.69 2.51
CA ASP A 139 6.91 10.95 3.56
C ASP A 139 6.74 12.32 4.23
N ALA A 140 5.73 13.11 3.81
CA ALA A 140 5.63 14.48 4.28
C ALA A 140 5.20 14.58 5.75
N PRO A 141 5.60 15.65 6.46
CA PRO A 141 5.38 15.77 7.90
C PRO A 141 3.90 15.73 8.30
N TYR A 142 3.60 14.96 9.35
CA TYR A 142 2.31 14.95 10.04
C TYR A 142 2.24 16.08 11.08
N PRO A 143 1.07 16.70 11.38
CA PRO A 143 -0.28 16.41 10.87
C PRO A 143 -0.67 17.12 9.58
N ASN A 144 0.21 17.91 8.99
CA ASN A 144 -0.13 18.80 7.86
C ASN A 144 -0.10 18.09 6.49
N ASN A 145 -0.34 16.79 6.46
CA ASN A 145 -0.29 15.97 5.25
C ASN A 145 -1.52 15.05 5.15
N GLY A 146 -2.20 15.08 4.00
CA GLY A 146 -3.48 14.43 3.76
C GLY A 146 -3.42 12.91 3.66
N THR A 147 -2.31 12.33 3.17
CA THR A 147 -2.12 10.87 3.07
C THR A 147 -0.65 10.55 3.24
N VAL A 148 -0.32 9.58 4.10
CA VAL A 148 1.05 9.39 4.57
C VAL A 148 1.31 7.93 4.97
N VAL A 149 2.57 7.50 4.81
CA VAL A 149 3.11 6.33 5.51
C VAL A 149 3.89 6.83 6.72
N ARG A 150 3.49 6.43 7.93
CA ARG A 150 4.17 6.85 9.15
C ARG A 150 4.85 5.69 9.82
N THR A 151 5.80 6.04 10.68
CA THR A 151 6.41 5.11 11.60
C THR A 151 6.22 5.58 13.03
N TYR A 152 6.05 4.63 13.93
CA TYR A 152 6.02 4.86 15.37
C TYR A 152 6.90 3.85 16.10
N PRO A 153 7.45 4.22 17.28
CA PRO A 153 8.07 3.23 18.15
C PRO A 153 7.03 2.22 18.65
N LEU A 154 7.34 0.93 18.52
CA LEU A 154 6.52 -0.18 19.01
C LEU A 154 6.26 -0.09 20.52
N SER A 155 7.25 0.42 21.27
CA SER A 155 7.17 0.62 22.71
C SER A 155 6.11 1.64 23.13
N THR A 156 5.75 2.58 22.26
CA THR A 156 4.79 3.64 22.56
C THR A 156 3.49 3.49 21.81
N PHE A 157 3.46 2.91 20.60
CA PHE A 157 2.25 2.78 19.79
C PHE A 157 1.37 1.61 20.26
N ASN A 158 0.72 1.78 21.42
CA ASN A 158 -0.08 0.75 22.08
C ASN A 158 -1.17 1.37 22.99
N SER A 159 -1.94 0.55 23.71
CA SER A 159 -3.07 1.03 24.52
C SER A 159 -2.66 1.93 25.69
N SER A 160 -1.42 1.83 26.20
CA SER A 160 -0.95 2.71 27.26
C SER A 160 -0.86 4.18 26.83
N THR A 161 -0.77 4.44 25.52
CA THR A 161 -0.78 5.78 24.93
C THR A 161 -2.09 6.10 24.21
N GLY A 162 -3.14 5.28 24.40
CA GLY A 162 -4.47 5.52 23.82
C GLY A 162 -4.65 4.99 22.40
N VAL A 163 -3.94 3.94 22.00
CA VAL A 163 -4.16 3.26 20.71
C VAL A 163 -4.75 1.87 20.92
N THR A 164 -5.87 1.58 20.26
CA THR A 164 -6.51 0.24 20.25
C THR A 164 -6.41 -0.38 18.87
N PHE A 165 -6.47 -1.71 18.81
CA PHE A 165 -6.24 -2.45 17.56
C PHE A 165 -7.26 -3.57 17.35
N VAL A 166 -7.44 -3.98 16.09
CA VAL A 166 -8.06 -5.25 15.70
C VAL A 166 -7.15 -5.96 14.73
N ASP A 167 -6.79 -7.20 15.04
CA ASP A 167 -5.98 -8.06 14.17
C ASP A 167 -6.81 -8.60 13.00
N LEU A 168 -6.37 -8.33 11.77
CA LEU A 168 -7.08 -8.73 10.56
C LEU A 168 -6.47 -9.96 9.88
N ASN A 169 -5.36 -10.54 10.38
CA ASN A 169 -4.58 -11.55 9.66
C ASN A 169 -5.40 -12.77 9.20
N ASN A 170 -6.39 -13.20 9.99
CA ASN A 170 -7.28 -14.31 9.64
C ASN A 170 -8.32 -13.98 8.56
N TYR A 171 -8.41 -12.71 8.15
CA TYR A 171 -9.43 -12.19 7.27
C TYR A 171 -8.84 -11.46 6.06
N LEU A 172 -7.52 -11.44 5.88
CA LEU A 172 -6.90 -10.78 4.74
C LEU A 172 -7.14 -11.56 3.45
N LYS A 173 -7.41 -10.85 2.36
CA LYS A 173 -7.42 -11.43 1.02
C LYS A 173 -5.99 -11.72 0.55
N ASP A 174 -5.82 -12.74 -0.26
CA ASP A 174 -4.51 -13.10 -0.82
C ASP A 174 -3.94 -12.01 -1.74
N GLU A 175 -4.77 -11.14 -2.31
CA GLU A 175 -4.34 -10.01 -3.15
C GLU A 175 -3.43 -9.04 -2.40
N LEU A 176 -3.60 -8.89 -1.08
CA LEU A 176 -2.71 -8.07 -0.27
C LEU A 176 -1.27 -8.60 -0.28
N LYS A 177 -1.08 -9.93 -0.43
CA LYS A 177 0.25 -10.57 -0.54
C LYS A 177 0.92 -10.32 -1.88
N LEU A 178 0.20 -9.80 -2.87
CA LEU A 178 0.74 -9.41 -4.18
C LEU A 178 1.33 -7.99 -4.14
N ILE A 179 0.94 -7.19 -3.15
CA ILE A 179 1.47 -5.84 -2.96
C ILE A 179 2.91 -5.97 -2.48
N GLY A 180 3.83 -5.49 -3.31
CA GLY A 180 5.26 -5.74 -3.14
C GLY A 180 5.80 -6.93 -3.94
N ARG A 181 4.98 -7.82 -4.49
CA ARG A 181 5.42 -8.69 -5.60
C ARG A 181 5.42 -7.92 -6.92
N GLU A 182 4.48 -6.98 -7.09
CA GLU A 182 4.46 -6.05 -8.23
C GLU A 182 5.48 -4.90 -8.09
N GLN A 183 6.03 -4.64 -6.90
CA GLN A 183 7.20 -3.76 -6.70
C GLN A 183 8.53 -4.52 -6.53
N ILE A 184 8.49 -5.86 -6.49
CA ILE A 184 9.57 -6.70 -7.03
C ILE A 184 9.35 -6.87 -8.54
N ILE A 185 8.72 -5.89 -9.18
CA ILE A 185 9.21 -5.42 -10.47
C ILE A 185 10.17 -4.29 -10.12
N GLU A 186 11.40 -4.71 -9.81
CA GLU A 186 12.65 -4.01 -10.13
C GLU A 186 12.68 -2.50 -9.82
N GLU A 187 13.59 -2.07 -8.93
CA GLU A 187 14.45 -0.91 -9.24
C GLU A 187 14.62 -0.88 -10.75
N GLU A 188 14.22 0.15 -11.50
CA GLU A 188 14.28 0.15 -12.98
C GLU A 188 15.54 -0.57 -13.48
N GLN A 189 15.42 -1.88 -13.72
CA GLN A 189 16.50 -2.69 -14.23
C GLN A 189 16.21 -2.61 -15.70
N ASP A 190 16.66 -1.51 -16.31
CA ASP A 190 16.40 -1.15 -17.70
C ASP A 190 16.33 -2.40 -18.56
N MET A 191 15.09 -2.81 -18.87
CA MET A 191 14.90 -3.97 -19.70
C MET A 191 15.09 -3.49 -21.13
N PHE A 192 16.15 -3.95 -21.76
CA PHE A 192 16.47 -3.59 -23.13
C PHE A 192 16.82 -4.82 -23.95
N THR A 193 16.66 -4.66 -25.27
CA THR A 193 17.08 -5.63 -26.26
C THR A 193 18.30 -5.14 -27.01
N PHE A 194 19.17 -6.06 -27.42
CA PHE A 194 20.32 -5.77 -28.27
C PHE A 194 20.58 -6.93 -29.23
N ASP A 195 21.17 -6.63 -30.38
CA ASP A 195 21.47 -7.59 -31.43
C ASP A 195 22.97 -7.91 -31.44
N CYS A 196 23.33 -9.19 -31.44
CA CYS A 196 24.72 -9.63 -31.64
C CYS A 196 24.73 -10.80 -32.63
N ASN A 197 25.36 -10.59 -33.80
CA ASN A 197 25.47 -11.59 -34.86
C ASN A 197 24.13 -12.24 -35.27
N GLY A 198 23.06 -11.43 -35.37
CA GLY A 198 21.72 -11.90 -35.74
C GLY A 198 20.94 -12.61 -34.63
N THR A 199 21.48 -12.63 -33.40
CA THR A 199 20.77 -13.11 -32.21
C THR A 199 20.34 -11.92 -31.35
N VAL A 200 19.06 -11.86 -31.01
CA VAL A 200 18.52 -10.84 -30.09
C VAL A 200 18.72 -11.31 -28.66
N PHE A 201 19.21 -10.44 -27.80
CA PHE A 201 19.29 -10.66 -26.36
C PHE A 201 18.34 -9.72 -25.65
N LEU A 202 17.73 -10.19 -24.56
CA LEU A 202 17.01 -9.40 -23.58
C LEU A 202 17.88 -9.32 -22.32
N LYS A 203 18.21 -8.10 -21.90
CA LYS A 203 18.84 -7.82 -20.61
C LYS A 203 17.77 -7.35 -19.63
N GLN A 204 17.79 -7.89 -18.43
CA GLN A 204 16.96 -7.47 -17.31
C GLN A 204 17.82 -7.62 -16.04
N GLY A 205 18.32 -6.51 -15.52
CA GLY A 205 19.25 -6.53 -14.39
C GLY A 205 20.49 -7.33 -14.70
N ASP A 206 20.90 -8.21 -13.79
CA ASP A 206 22.04 -9.14 -13.98
C ASP A 206 21.70 -10.36 -14.87
N ARG A 207 20.48 -10.45 -15.40
CA ARG A 207 20.05 -11.58 -16.23
C ARG A 207 20.03 -11.21 -17.69
N ALA A 208 20.59 -12.07 -18.53
CA ALA A 208 20.47 -11.97 -19.97
C ALA A 208 19.93 -13.27 -20.56
N LYS A 209 19.03 -13.15 -21.54
CA LYS A 209 18.46 -14.29 -22.26
C LYS A 209 18.44 -14.02 -23.76
N TRP A 210 18.89 -15.00 -24.55
CA TRP A 210 18.78 -14.90 -26.00
C TRP A 210 17.40 -15.33 -26.51
N PHE A 211 16.99 -14.71 -27.60
CA PHE A 211 15.77 -15.00 -28.34
C PHE A 211 16.15 -15.35 -29.78
N ASN A 212 15.75 -16.54 -30.21
CA ASN A 212 15.89 -17.03 -31.59
C ASN A 212 14.56 -17.09 -32.35
N ASP A 213 13.47 -16.65 -31.71
CA ASP A 213 12.11 -16.73 -32.24
C ASP A 213 11.50 -15.32 -32.27
N SER A 214 11.37 -14.77 -33.48
CA SER A 214 10.84 -13.44 -33.73
C SER A 214 9.39 -13.27 -33.28
N LYS A 215 8.58 -14.35 -33.28
CA LYS A 215 7.18 -14.29 -32.82
C LYS A 215 7.11 -14.16 -31.29
N LYS A 216 8.00 -14.85 -30.57
CA LYS A 216 8.09 -14.73 -29.10
C LYS A 216 8.55 -13.34 -28.69
N LEU A 217 9.52 -12.77 -29.42
CA LEU A 217 9.98 -11.41 -29.16
C LEU A 217 8.88 -10.37 -29.41
N ALA A 218 8.11 -10.51 -30.49
CA ALA A 218 6.97 -9.63 -30.76
C ALA A 218 5.93 -9.69 -29.65
N LYS A 219 5.56 -10.90 -29.20
CA LYS A 219 4.62 -11.08 -28.08
C LYS A 219 5.13 -10.44 -26.79
N LEU A 220 6.42 -10.58 -26.49
CA LEU A 220 7.05 -9.96 -25.32
C LEU A 220 6.95 -8.42 -25.38
N ARG A 221 7.19 -7.82 -26.54
CA ARG A 221 7.10 -6.36 -26.73
C ARG A 221 5.67 -5.84 -26.50
N GLU A 222 4.67 -6.54 -27.04
CA GLU A 222 3.26 -6.21 -26.81
C GLU A 222 2.88 -6.33 -25.34
N GLU A 223 3.32 -7.40 -24.68
CA GLU A 223 3.07 -7.62 -23.26
C GLU A 223 3.76 -6.56 -22.39
N TYR A 224 5.01 -6.20 -22.71
CA TYR A 224 5.74 -5.13 -22.04
C TYR A 224 5.02 -3.79 -22.17
N LYS A 225 4.60 -3.42 -23.38
CA LYS A 225 3.84 -2.18 -23.63
C LYS A 225 2.52 -2.16 -22.87
N ARG A 226 1.81 -3.28 -22.83
CA ARG A 226 0.55 -3.42 -22.08
C ARG A 226 0.75 -3.25 -20.57
N VAL A 227 1.84 -3.78 -20.02
CA VAL A 227 2.12 -3.76 -18.57
C VAL A 227 2.70 -2.42 -18.12
N TYR A 228 3.65 -1.87 -18.88
CA TYR A 228 4.44 -0.71 -18.47
C TYR A 228 4.07 0.60 -19.17
N GLY A 229 3.18 0.57 -20.16
CA GLY A 229 2.76 1.76 -20.90
C GLY A 229 3.87 2.38 -21.78
N LYS A 230 5.03 1.73 -21.91
CA LYS A 230 6.18 2.17 -22.74
C LYS A 230 6.69 1.04 -23.63
N ASP A 231 7.29 1.39 -24.77
CA ASP A 231 7.91 0.42 -25.67
C ASP A 231 9.20 -0.17 -25.07
N LEU A 232 9.48 -1.42 -25.38
CA LEU A 232 10.73 -2.08 -24.97
C LEU A 232 11.92 -1.48 -25.75
N MET A 233 12.89 -0.92 -25.02
CA MET A 233 14.05 -0.28 -25.63
C MET A 233 14.89 -1.28 -26.44
N ASN A 234 15.33 -0.87 -27.63
CA ASN A 234 16.37 -1.57 -28.39
C ASN A 234 17.58 -0.65 -28.48
N ILE A 235 18.71 -1.09 -27.94
CA ILE A 235 19.97 -0.31 -27.96
C ILE A 235 20.78 -0.55 -29.25
N GLY A 236 20.31 -1.43 -30.13
CA GLY A 236 20.90 -1.71 -31.44
C GLY A 236 21.89 -2.88 -31.44
N THR A 237 22.74 -2.89 -32.45
CA THR A 237 23.73 -3.95 -32.67
C THR A 237 24.98 -3.72 -31.83
N VAL A 238 25.46 -4.76 -31.15
CA VAL A 238 26.66 -4.74 -30.30
C VAL A 238 27.65 -5.83 -30.70
N ASP A 239 28.92 -5.62 -30.38
CA ASP A 239 29.97 -6.62 -30.62
C ASP A 239 29.99 -7.75 -29.57
N ALA A 240 30.80 -8.77 -29.79
CA ALA A 240 30.89 -9.92 -28.89
C ALA A 240 31.42 -9.57 -27.49
N LYS A 241 32.28 -8.54 -27.39
CA LYS A 241 32.84 -8.09 -26.11
C LYS A 241 31.77 -7.36 -25.28
N GLN A 242 31.00 -6.49 -25.92
CA GLN A 242 29.87 -5.78 -25.31
C GLN A 242 28.76 -6.75 -24.90
N ARG A 243 28.47 -7.77 -25.72
CA ARG A 243 27.58 -8.88 -25.32
C ARG A 243 28.08 -9.54 -24.03
N ASP A 244 29.36 -9.90 -23.97
CA ASP A 244 29.91 -10.57 -22.80
C ASP A 244 29.84 -9.67 -21.55
N GLU A 245 30.03 -8.36 -21.70
CA GLU A 245 29.81 -7.38 -20.62
C GLU A 245 28.35 -7.30 -20.18
N PHE A 246 27.38 -7.36 -21.10
CA PHE A 246 25.95 -7.34 -20.76
C PHE A 246 25.40 -8.67 -20.23
N THR A 247 26.06 -9.79 -20.52
CA THR A 247 25.58 -11.13 -20.12
C THR A 247 26.27 -11.70 -18.88
N ARG A 248 27.25 -10.98 -18.32
CA ARG A 248 27.83 -11.25 -16.99
C ARG A 248 26.88 -10.86 -15.88
#